data_AF-A0A2K6V3Q4-F1
#
_entry.id   AF-A0A2K6V3Q4-F1
#
_cell.length_a   1.000
_cell.length_b   1.000
_cell.length_c   1.000
_cell.angle_alpha   90.00
_cell.angle_beta   90.00
_cell.angle_gamma   90.00
#
_symmetry.space_group_name_H-M   'P 1'
#
loop_
_entity.id
_entity.type
_entity.pdbx_description
1 polymer ?
#
loop_
_entity_poly.entity_id
_entity_poly.type
_entity_poly.pdbx_seq_one_letter_code
_entity_poly.pdbx_strand_id
1 'polypeptide(L)'
;PGAWSPPSYSSVPPSAPAREGNGRGLGLPASQQACGWEEAVGDDRLIHERDLAWLQQADAVVAEVTQPSLGVGYELGRAVALNKRILCLFRPQSGRVLSAMIRGAADGSRIQVWDYEEGEVEALLDRYFEADPPGQVAAAPDPTT
;
A
#
# COMPACT_ATOMS: atom_id res chain seq x y z
N PRO A 1 4.40 -26.02 17.65
CA PRO A 1 3.39 -25.00 17.28
C PRO A 1 2.87 -24.26 18.52
N GLY A 2 3.46 -23.10 18.82
CA GLY A 2 3.00 -22.25 19.92
C GLY A 2 1.86 -21.36 19.46
N ALA A 3 0.74 -21.38 20.17
CA ALA A 3 -0.41 -20.53 19.87
C ALA A 3 -0.08 -19.07 20.25
N TRP A 4 -0.31 -18.15 19.32
CA TRP A 4 -0.21 -16.71 19.55
C TRP A 4 -1.42 -16.24 20.36
N SER A 5 -1.19 -15.53 21.46
CA SER A 5 -2.24 -14.87 22.24
C SER A 5 -2.26 -13.37 21.91
N PRO A 6 -3.41 -12.78 21.54
CA PRO A 6 -3.50 -11.36 21.26
C PRO A 6 -3.44 -10.51 22.55
N PRO A 7 -2.97 -9.26 22.49
CA PRO A 7 -2.96 -8.37 23.64
C PRO A 7 -4.36 -7.91 24.03
N SER A 8 -4.58 -7.77 25.35
CA SER A 8 -5.82 -7.27 25.94
C SER A 8 -5.87 -5.74 25.92
N TYR A 9 -6.83 -5.16 25.20
CA TYR A 9 -7.11 -3.72 25.27
C TYR A 9 -8.08 -3.40 26.41
N SER A 10 -7.71 -2.42 27.24
CA SER A 10 -8.56 -1.89 28.31
C SER A 10 -9.71 -1.08 27.70
N SER A 11 -10.94 -1.40 28.10
CA SER A 11 -12.17 -0.72 27.69
C SER A 11 -12.16 0.77 28.05
N VAL A 12 -12.38 1.63 27.07
CA VAL A 12 -12.64 3.07 27.26
C VAL A 12 -14.10 3.27 27.69
N PRO A 13 -14.41 4.08 28.71
CA PRO A 13 -15.80 4.33 29.12
C PRO A 13 -16.53 5.33 28.20
N PRO A 14 -17.88 5.28 28.07
CA PRO A 14 -18.63 6.15 27.17
C PRO A 14 -19.25 7.36 27.90
N SER A 15 -19.23 8.55 27.26
CA SER A 15 -20.21 9.67 27.36
C SER A 15 -19.59 10.95 26.75
N ALA A 16 -20.26 11.92 26.10
CA ALA A 16 -21.62 12.24 25.61
C ALA A 16 -21.49 13.59 24.81
N PRO A 17 -22.55 14.33 24.38
CA PRO A 17 -23.77 14.00 23.64
C PRO A 17 -23.82 14.68 22.24
N ALA A 18 -24.84 14.32 21.44
CA ALA A 18 -25.16 14.92 20.15
C ALA A 18 -25.56 16.41 20.27
N ARG A 19 -25.12 17.24 19.31
CA ARG A 19 -25.61 18.60 19.12
C ARG A 19 -26.51 18.66 17.87
N GLU A 20 -27.80 18.89 18.11
CA GLU A 20 -28.75 19.36 17.10
C GLU A 20 -28.45 20.81 16.71
N GLY A 21 -28.47 21.10 15.41
CA GLY A 21 -28.38 22.44 14.84
C GLY A 21 -29.23 22.52 13.56
N ASN A 22 -30.42 23.12 13.71
CA ASN A 22 -31.40 23.43 12.69
C ASN A 22 -30.93 24.56 11.75
N GLY A 23 -31.13 24.42 10.44
CA GLY A 23 -30.92 25.50 9.47
C GLY A 23 -31.51 25.17 8.10
N ARG A 24 -32.75 25.64 7.85
CA ARG A 24 -33.39 25.64 6.53
C ARG A 24 -32.68 26.65 5.62
N GLY A 25 -32.15 26.19 4.49
CA GLY A 25 -31.67 27.03 3.39
C GLY A 25 -32.12 26.43 2.06
N LEU A 26 -33.02 27.13 1.38
CA LEU A 26 -33.55 26.80 0.06
C LEU A 26 -32.46 27.00 -1.02
N GLY A 27 -32.44 26.07 -1.97
CA GLY A 27 -32.03 26.32 -3.36
C GLY A 27 -30.59 25.97 -3.69
N LEU A 28 -30.41 24.88 -4.46
CA LEU A 28 -29.55 24.74 -5.64
C LEU A 28 -29.85 23.34 -6.22
N PRO A 29 -30.08 23.18 -7.54
CA PRO A 29 -30.19 21.84 -8.12
C PRO A 29 -28.82 21.18 -7.95
N ALA A 30 -28.78 20.09 -7.19
CA ALA A 30 -27.62 19.23 -7.12
C ALA A 30 -27.33 18.75 -8.55
N SER A 31 -26.29 19.31 -9.16
CA SER A 31 -25.56 18.58 -10.18
C SER A 31 -25.05 17.33 -9.47
N GLN A 32 -25.84 16.27 -9.55
CA GLN A 32 -25.41 14.91 -9.28
C GLN A 32 -24.36 14.58 -10.34
N GLN A 33 -23.17 15.12 -10.16
CA GLN A 33 -21.97 14.37 -10.45
C GLN A 33 -21.83 13.41 -9.28
N ALA A 34 -22.72 12.40 -9.28
CA ALA A 34 -22.39 11.15 -8.64
C ALA A 34 -21.10 10.73 -9.33
N CYS A 35 -19.97 10.86 -8.62
CA CYS A 35 -18.75 10.18 -8.99
C CYS A 35 -19.18 8.71 -9.08
N GLY A 36 -19.32 8.18 -10.28
CA GLY A 36 -19.91 6.88 -10.51
C GLY A 36 -18.99 5.80 -9.95
N TRP A 37 -19.17 5.46 -8.68
CA TRP A 37 -18.64 4.24 -8.07
C TRP A 37 -19.67 3.10 -8.12
N GLU A 38 -20.79 3.29 -8.85
CA GLU A 38 -21.93 2.35 -8.86
C GLU A 38 -22.01 1.44 -10.10
N GLU A 39 -20.99 1.37 -10.95
CA GLU A 39 -20.89 0.37 -12.04
C GLU A 39 -19.54 -0.37 -12.02
N ALA A 40 -19.25 -1.16 -10.99
CA ALA A 40 -17.93 -1.84 -10.90
C ALA A 40 -17.93 -3.23 -10.23
N VAL A 41 -19.07 -3.89 -10.01
CA VAL A 41 -19.06 -5.23 -9.37
C VAL A 41 -18.32 -6.28 -10.23
N GLY A 42 -18.28 -6.09 -11.56
CA GLY A 42 -17.43 -6.87 -12.46
C GLY A 42 -16.00 -6.32 -12.62
N ASP A 43 -15.74 -5.07 -12.24
CA ASP A 43 -14.47 -4.38 -12.40
C ASP A 43 -13.53 -4.64 -11.22
N ASP A 44 -14.03 -4.61 -9.98
CA ASP A 44 -13.23 -4.82 -8.77
C ASP A 44 -12.47 -6.15 -8.77
N ARG A 45 -13.16 -7.23 -9.19
CA ARG A 45 -12.54 -8.56 -9.31
C ARG A 45 -11.48 -8.59 -10.41
N LEU A 46 -11.73 -7.93 -11.53
CA LEU A 46 -10.77 -7.88 -12.65
C LEU A 46 -9.54 -7.05 -12.27
N ILE A 47 -9.72 -5.93 -11.58
CA ILE A 47 -8.64 -5.11 -11.02
C ILE A 47 -7.81 -5.98 -10.07
N HIS A 48 -8.48 -6.63 -9.11
CA HIS A 48 -7.82 -7.49 -8.14
C HIS A 48 -7.01 -8.63 -8.78
N GLU A 49 -7.60 -9.36 -9.73
CA GLU A 49 -6.94 -10.47 -10.41
C GLU A 49 -5.76 -10.00 -11.26
N ARG A 50 -5.91 -8.89 -12.01
CA ARG A 50 -4.84 -8.30 -12.82
C ARG A 50 -3.68 -7.83 -11.95
N ASP A 51 -3.96 -7.07 -10.90
CA ASP A 51 -2.93 -6.45 -10.07
C ASP A 51 -2.16 -7.53 -9.29
N LEU A 52 -2.85 -8.61 -8.85
CA LEU A 52 -2.18 -9.78 -8.29
C LEU A 52 -1.36 -10.58 -9.30
N ALA A 53 -1.77 -10.64 -10.57
CA ALA A 53 -0.99 -11.28 -11.62
C ALA A 53 0.32 -10.51 -11.88
N TRP A 54 0.26 -9.17 -11.94
CA TRP A 54 1.45 -8.33 -12.03
C TRP A 54 2.34 -8.47 -10.81
N LEU A 55 1.77 -8.48 -9.61
CA LEU A 55 2.51 -8.68 -8.37
C LEU A 55 3.26 -10.02 -8.35
N GLN A 56 2.66 -11.08 -8.89
CA GLN A 56 3.29 -12.40 -9.01
C GLN A 56 4.45 -12.41 -10.00
N GLN A 57 4.37 -11.63 -11.08
CA GLN A 57 5.40 -11.56 -12.12
C GLN A 57 6.55 -10.61 -11.77
N ALA A 58 6.30 -9.60 -10.93
CA ALA A 58 7.29 -8.60 -10.58
C ALA A 58 8.49 -9.19 -9.83
N ASP A 59 9.70 -8.73 -10.15
CA ASP A 59 10.93 -9.07 -9.41
C ASP A 59 11.02 -8.32 -8.08
N ALA A 60 10.55 -7.07 -8.08
CA ALA A 60 10.52 -6.19 -6.93
C ALA A 60 9.23 -5.36 -6.88
N VAL A 61 8.85 -4.93 -5.68
CA VAL A 61 7.73 -4.05 -5.40
C VAL A 61 8.28 -2.78 -4.76
N VAL A 62 7.91 -1.63 -5.31
CA VAL A 62 8.22 -0.33 -4.72
C VAL A 62 6.90 0.34 -4.36
N ALA A 63 6.75 0.76 -3.11
CA ALA A 63 5.52 1.36 -2.60
C ALA A 63 5.80 2.69 -1.91
N GLU A 64 5.12 3.74 -2.34
CA GLU A 64 5.04 4.99 -1.60
C GLU A 64 4.00 4.84 -0.49
N VAL A 65 4.42 4.98 0.77
CA VAL A 65 3.60 4.64 1.96
C VAL A 65 3.40 5.84 2.89
N THR A 66 3.61 7.06 2.41
CA THR A 66 3.35 8.27 3.20
C THR A 66 1.86 8.43 3.48
N GLN A 67 1.03 8.18 2.47
CA GLN A 67 -0.42 8.18 2.60
C GLN A 67 -0.92 6.76 2.91
N PRO A 68 -1.59 6.52 4.06
CA PRO A 68 -2.19 5.23 4.33
C PRO A 68 -3.19 4.82 3.25
N SER A 69 -3.05 3.60 2.74
CA SER A 69 -3.89 3.00 1.72
C SER A 69 -4.15 1.52 2.03
N LEU A 70 -5.42 1.11 2.02
CA LEU A 70 -5.82 -0.28 2.23
C LEU A 70 -5.33 -1.17 1.07
N GLY A 71 -5.40 -0.67 -0.17
CA GLY A 71 -4.93 -1.38 -1.37
C GLY A 71 -3.43 -1.63 -1.30
N VAL A 72 -2.63 -0.58 -1.06
CA VAL A 72 -1.17 -0.70 -0.94
C VAL A 72 -0.79 -1.63 0.22
N GLY A 73 -1.47 -1.52 1.37
CA GLY A 73 -1.26 -2.43 2.50
C GLY A 73 -1.58 -3.88 2.16
N TYR A 74 -2.65 -4.14 1.40
CA TYR A 74 -3.03 -5.46 0.90
C TYR A 74 -1.96 -6.02 -0.04
N GLU A 75 -1.53 -5.24 -1.02
CA GLU A 75 -0.49 -5.62 -2.00
C GLU A 75 0.84 -5.91 -1.32
N LEU A 76 1.27 -5.07 -0.36
CA LEU A 76 2.48 -5.32 0.42
C LEU A 76 2.38 -6.62 1.21
N GLY A 77 1.24 -6.89 1.89
CA GLY A 77 1.03 -8.15 2.59
C GLY A 77 1.12 -9.36 1.65
N ARG A 78 0.58 -9.25 0.44
CA ARG A 78 0.68 -10.29 -0.60
C ARG A 78 2.11 -10.43 -1.14
N ALA A 79 2.83 -9.33 -1.33
CA ALA A 79 4.22 -9.32 -1.78
C ALA A 79 5.14 -10.02 -0.77
N VAL A 80 4.93 -9.78 0.53
CA VAL A 80 5.65 -10.46 1.62
C VAL A 80 5.42 -11.97 1.56
N ALA A 81 4.15 -12.40 1.42
CA ALA A 81 3.81 -13.82 1.32
C ALA A 81 4.40 -14.49 0.06
N LEU A 82 4.56 -13.73 -1.02
CA LEU A 82 5.21 -14.16 -2.27
C LEU A 82 6.75 -14.04 -2.23
N ASN A 83 7.32 -13.66 -1.08
CA ASN A 83 8.76 -13.47 -0.88
C ASN A 83 9.38 -12.50 -1.92
N LYS A 84 8.62 -11.48 -2.33
CA LYS A 84 9.12 -10.44 -3.25
C LYS A 84 10.11 -9.54 -2.55
N ARG A 85 11.00 -8.92 -3.32
CA ARG A 85 11.83 -7.83 -2.82
C ARG A 85 10.98 -6.57 -2.74
N ILE A 86 10.99 -5.88 -1.61
CA ILE A 86 10.06 -4.79 -1.31
C ILE A 86 10.85 -3.57 -0.82
N LEU A 87 10.62 -2.43 -1.46
CA LEU A 87 11.06 -1.12 -1.00
C LEU A 87 9.84 -0.26 -0.68
N CYS A 88 9.71 0.16 0.57
CA CYS A 88 8.72 1.13 1.01
C CYS A 88 9.39 2.50 1.15
N LEU A 89 8.81 3.54 0.57
CA LEU A 89 9.26 4.92 0.64
C LEU A 89 8.30 5.75 1.49
N PHE A 90 8.82 6.43 2.51
CA PHE A 90 8.03 7.25 3.43
C PHE A 90 8.61 8.66 3.55
N ARG A 91 7.77 9.70 3.55
CA ARG A 91 8.18 11.10 3.76
C ARG A 91 7.90 11.53 5.20
N PRO A 92 8.89 11.58 6.12
CA PRO A 92 8.65 12.00 7.50
C PRO A 92 8.16 13.45 7.62
N GLN A 93 8.56 14.30 6.66
CA GLN A 93 8.15 15.71 6.62
C GLN A 93 6.66 15.90 6.36
N SER A 94 5.91 14.86 5.99
CA SER A 94 4.46 14.95 5.78
C SER A 94 3.66 15.19 7.07
N GLY A 95 4.30 15.15 8.24
CA GLY A 95 3.66 15.23 9.55
C GLY A 95 2.86 13.98 9.93
N ARG A 96 2.98 12.90 9.15
CA ARG A 96 2.32 11.62 9.42
C ARG A 96 3.28 10.69 10.15
N VAL A 97 2.73 9.64 10.74
CA VAL A 97 3.49 8.53 11.31
C VAL A 97 3.23 7.31 10.44
N LEU A 98 4.31 6.69 9.95
CA LEU A 98 4.20 5.44 9.19
C LEU A 98 3.57 4.34 10.06
N SER A 99 2.73 3.51 9.45
CA SER A 99 2.14 2.34 10.09
C SER A 99 3.20 1.46 10.75
N ALA A 100 2.99 1.14 12.04
CA ALA A 100 3.88 0.24 12.79
C ALA A 100 3.98 -1.15 12.15
N MET A 101 2.93 -1.62 11.47
CA MET A 101 2.94 -2.89 10.75
C MET A 101 3.89 -2.86 9.56
N ILE A 102 3.92 -1.75 8.81
CA ILE A 102 4.82 -1.59 7.66
C ILE A 102 6.26 -1.36 8.13
N ARG A 103 6.46 -0.47 9.12
CA ARG A 103 7.79 -0.21 9.67
C ARG A 103 8.38 -1.45 10.35
N GLY A 104 7.56 -2.23 11.05
CA GLY A 104 7.97 -3.46 11.73
C GLY A 104 8.16 -4.66 10.81
N ALA A 105 7.67 -4.62 9.57
CA ALA A 105 7.92 -5.65 8.57
C ALA A 105 9.31 -5.53 7.91
N ALA A 106 9.99 -4.39 8.06
CA ALA A 106 11.33 -4.21 7.53
C ALA A 106 12.32 -5.16 8.20
N ASP A 107 13.03 -5.94 7.38
CA ASP A 107 14.05 -6.90 7.83
C ASP A 107 15.48 -6.44 7.47
N GLY A 108 15.61 -5.28 6.82
CA GLY A 108 16.89 -4.71 6.42
C GLY A 108 17.53 -5.38 5.20
N SER A 109 16.84 -6.32 4.56
CA SER A 109 17.33 -7.05 3.38
C SER A 109 16.28 -7.06 2.27
N ARG A 110 15.36 -8.02 2.30
CA ARG A 110 14.31 -8.20 1.30
C ARG A 110 13.20 -7.18 1.46
N ILE A 111 12.88 -6.78 2.69
CA ILE A 111 11.88 -5.76 2.99
C ILE A 111 12.61 -4.56 3.59
N GLN A 112 12.60 -3.45 2.86
CA GLN A 112 13.27 -2.22 3.25
C GLN A 112 12.25 -1.09 3.35
N VAL A 113 12.45 -0.22 4.33
CA VAL A 113 11.68 1.00 4.51
C VAL A 113 12.67 2.15 4.55
N TRP A 114 12.62 3.03 3.56
CA TRP A 114 13.49 4.19 3.46
C TRP A 114 12.67 5.45 3.66
N ASP A 115 13.12 6.27 4.60
CA ASP A 115 12.59 7.62 4.75
C ASP A 115 13.25 8.52 3.67
N TYR A 116 12.49 9.39 3.01
CA TYR A 116 12.97 10.20 1.89
C TYR A 116 12.34 11.60 1.79
N GLU A 117 12.99 12.47 1.02
CA GLU A 117 12.45 13.76 0.55
C GLU A 117 12.14 13.71 -0.95
N GLU A 118 11.13 14.48 -1.39
CA GLU A 118 10.61 14.38 -2.78
C GLU A 118 11.69 14.54 -3.85
N GLY A 119 12.65 15.46 -3.66
CA GLY A 119 13.73 15.71 -4.61
C GLY A 119 14.85 14.65 -4.64
N GLU A 120 14.76 13.61 -3.81
CA GLU A 120 15.78 12.55 -3.71
C GLU A 120 15.28 11.20 -4.25
N VAL A 121 14.02 11.13 -4.71
CA VAL A 121 13.38 9.86 -5.04
C VAL A 121 14.11 9.12 -6.17
N GLU A 122 14.52 9.82 -7.22
CA GLU A 122 15.22 9.22 -8.37
C GLU A 122 16.55 8.62 -7.93
N ALA A 123 17.36 9.38 -7.18
CA ALA A 123 18.66 8.92 -6.69
C ALA A 123 18.53 7.72 -5.74
N LEU A 124 17.46 7.65 -4.95
CA LEU A 124 17.18 6.50 -4.09
C LEU A 124 16.81 5.27 -4.91
N LEU A 125 15.96 5.41 -5.93
CA LEU A 125 15.60 4.30 -6.80
C LEU A 125 16.82 3.78 -7.55
N ASP A 126 17.65 4.66 -8.10
CA ASP A 126 18.92 4.28 -8.76
C ASP A 126 19.80 3.47 -7.81
N ARG A 127 20.05 3.98 -6.60
CA ARG A 127 20.83 3.27 -5.58
C ARG A 127 20.25 1.90 -5.23
N TYR A 128 18.93 1.80 -5.15
CA TYR A 128 18.26 0.54 -4.82
C TYR A 128 18.45 -0.51 -5.92
N PHE A 129 18.28 -0.13 -7.19
CA PHE A 129 18.44 -1.06 -8.31
C PHE A 129 19.90 -1.33 -8.67
N GLU A 130 20.83 -0.43 -8.35
CA GLU A 130 22.27 -0.70 -8.47
C GLU A 130 22.77 -1.71 -7.43
N ALA A 131 22.29 -1.60 -6.19
CA ALA A 131 22.74 -2.46 -5.08
C ALA A 131 22.36 -3.94 -5.27
N ASP A 132 21.29 -4.20 -6.02
CA ASP A 132 20.84 -5.54 -6.39
C ASP A 132 20.03 -5.42 -7.69
N PRO A 133 20.65 -5.64 -8.86
CA PRO A 133 19.96 -5.50 -10.13
C PRO A 133 18.83 -6.53 -10.24
N PRO A 134 17.66 -6.19 -10.81
CA PRO A 134 16.60 -7.15 -11.03
C PRO A 134 17.17 -8.33 -11.83
N GLY A 135 16.91 -9.54 -11.34
CA GLY A 135 17.54 -10.76 -11.83
C GLY A 135 17.55 -10.80 -13.36
N GLN A 136 18.74 -10.91 -13.94
CA GLN A 136 18.92 -11.09 -15.38
C GLN A 136 18.05 -12.27 -15.80
N VAL A 137 16.96 -11.99 -16.51
CA VAL A 137 16.08 -13.03 -17.03
C VAL A 137 16.97 -13.97 -17.83
N ALA A 138 17.13 -15.21 -17.38
CA ALA A 138 17.80 -16.22 -18.18
C ALA A 138 17.07 -16.22 -19.52
N ALA A 139 17.75 -15.78 -20.57
CA ALA A 139 17.23 -15.80 -21.92
C ALA A 139 16.72 -17.24 -22.16
N ALA A 140 15.41 -17.37 -22.40
CA ALA A 140 14.84 -18.65 -22.76
C ALA A 140 15.65 -19.18 -23.96
N PRO A 141 16.12 -20.45 -23.95
CA PRO A 141 16.76 -21.00 -25.12
C PRO A 141 15.77 -20.95 -26.28
N ASP A 142 16.23 -20.36 -27.38
CA ASP A 142 15.50 -20.18 -28.62
C ASP A 142 14.83 -21.51 -29.03
N PRO A 143 13.50 -21.57 -29.24
CA PRO A 143 12.82 -22.80 -29.62
C PRO A 143 13.05 -23.07 -31.11
N THR A 144 14.30 -23.26 -31.53
CA THR A 144 14.66 -23.86 -32.82
C THR A 144 16.07 -24.45 -32.76
N THR A 145 16.19 -25.69 -32.30
CA THR A 145 17.17 -26.68 -32.78
C THR A 145 16.60 -28.07 -32.57
#